data_AF-A0A1Q7KCT7-F1
#
_entry.id   AF-A0A1Q7KCT7-F1
#
_cell.length_a   1.000
_cell.length_b   1.000
_cell.length_c   1.000
_cell.angle_alpha   90.00
_cell.angle_beta   90.00
_cell.angle_gamma   90.00
#
_symmetry.space_group_name_H-M   'P 1'
#
loop_
_entity.id
_entity.type
_entity.pdbx_description
1 polymer ?
#
loop_
_entity_poly.entity_id
_entity_poly.type
_entity_poly.pdbx_seq_one_letter_code
_entity_poly.pdbx_strand_id
1 'polypeptide(L)'
;MASPQTEDISLLVNTTLRMVRAAARYGIGRPTCLEESLILWFLLQRQGIPAQLRIGARKLDKEFEAHAWVECGGAAINDPEELHRHYAAFDGTLPVGLTETQ
;
A
#
# COMPACT_ATOMS: atom_id res chain seq x y z
N MET A 1 25.50 -2.85 8.03
CA MET A 1 25.21 -1.86 9.08
C MET A 1 24.38 -0.77 8.42
N ALA A 2 23.07 -0.72 8.68
CA ALA A 2 22.22 0.33 8.14
C ALA A 2 22.64 1.68 8.75
N SER A 3 22.63 2.76 7.97
CA SER A 3 22.92 4.09 8.50
C SER A 3 21.80 4.53 9.46
N PRO A 4 22.09 5.37 10.47
CA PRO A 4 21.09 5.80 11.48
C PRO A 4 19.79 6.33 10.86
N GLN A 5 19.90 7.05 9.74
CA GLN A 5 18.78 7.60 8.98
C GLN A 5 17.81 6.53 8.42
N THR A 6 18.31 5.31 8.15
CA THR A 6 17.51 4.19 7.61
C THR A 6 16.70 3.49 8.70
N GLU A 7 17.23 3.44 9.93
CA GLU A 7 16.51 2.90 11.09
C GLU A 7 15.34 3.82 11.48
N ASP A 8 15.53 5.14 11.44
CA ASP A 8 14.48 6.13 11.72
C ASP A 8 13.31 6.03 10.72
N ILE A 9 13.61 5.92 9.42
CA ILE A 9 12.57 5.76 8.38
C ILE A 9 11.80 4.45 8.59
N SER A 10 12.50 3.35 8.87
CA SER A 10 11.88 2.04 9.07
C SER A 10 10.96 2.03 10.30
N LEU A 11 11.34 2.73 11.37
CA LEU A 11 10.50 2.92 12.56
C LEU A 11 9.25 3.74 12.24
N LEU A 12 9.39 4.81 11.45
CA LEU A 12 8.28 5.67 11.06
C LEU A 12 7.28 4.93 10.15
N VAL A 13 7.77 4.13 9.19
CA VAL A 13 6.93 3.24 8.36
C VAL A 13 6.13 2.28 9.24
N ASN A 14 6.81 1.56 10.14
CA ASN A 14 6.15 0.59 11.04
C ASN A 14 5.14 1.25 11.98
N THR A 15 5.45 2.44 12.48
CA THR A 15 4.55 3.20 13.35
C THR A 15 3.29 3.59 12.59
N THR A 16 3.43 4.12 11.38
CA THR A 16 2.31 4.50 10.51
C THR A 16 1.45 3.28 10.15
N LEU A 17 2.06 2.17 9.76
CA LEU A 17 1.37 0.91 9.51
C LEU A 17 0.56 0.44 10.71
N ARG A 18 1.16 0.47 11.92
CA ARG A 18 0.46 0.08 13.15
C ARG A 18 -0.73 0.98 13.45
N MET A 19 -0.61 2.29 13.25
CA MET A 19 -1.72 3.23 13.44
C MET A 19 -2.87 2.96 12.46
N VAL A 20 -2.55 2.74 11.19
CA VAL A 20 -3.55 2.41 10.16
C VAL A 20 -4.25 1.08 10.48
N ARG A 21 -3.51 0.03 10.83
CA ARG A 21 -4.08 -1.27 11.24
C ARG A 21 -4.93 -1.16 12.50
N ALA A 22 -4.54 -0.33 13.47
CA ALA A 22 -5.34 -0.08 14.66
C ALA A 22 -6.66 0.62 14.28
N ALA A 23 -6.61 1.64 13.42
CA ALA A 23 -7.80 2.31 12.92
C ALA A 23 -8.72 1.37 12.14
N ALA A 24 -8.16 0.49 11.30
CA ALA A 24 -8.92 -0.52 10.56
C ALA A 24 -9.61 -1.54 11.47
N ARG A 25 -8.96 -1.91 12.59
CA ARG A 25 -9.47 -2.92 13.52
C ARG A 25 -10.49 -2.38 14.53
N TYR A 26 -10.30 -1.13 14.98
CA TYR A 26 -11.08 -0.54 16.06
C TYR A 26 -11.98 0.62 15.62
N GLY A 27 -11.93 1.02 14.35
CA GLY A 27 -12.76 2.05 13.75
C GLY A 27 -14.18 1.60 13.44
N ILE A 28 -14.95 2.48 12.81
CA ILE A 28 -16.32 2.20 12.39
C ILE A 28 -16.27 1.47 11.04
N GLY A 29 -16.79 0.24 11.01
CA GLY A 29 -16.82 -0.60 9.82
C GLY A 29 -15.58 -1.46 9.65
N ARG A 30 -15.50 -2.17 8.53
CA ARG A 30 -14.33 -2.96 8.13
C ARG A 30 -13.81 -2.41 6.80
N PRO A 31 -12.68 -1.70 6.80
CA PRO A 31 -12.12 -1.22 5.55
C PRO A 31 -11.67 -2.40 4.69
N THR A 32 -11.76 -2.22 3.39
CA THR A 32 -11.20 -3.10 2.38
C THR A 32 -9.66 -2.98 2.35
N CYS A 33 -8.99 -3.97 1.75
CA CYS A 33 -7.54 -3.90 1.52
C CYS A 33 -7.12 -2.68 0.70
N LEU A 34 -8.00 -2.20 -0.20
CA LEU A 34 -7.77 -0.99 -0.97
C LEU A 34 -7.80 0.28 -0.11
N GLU A 35 -8.81 0.43 0.74
CA GLU A 35 -8.93 1.59 1.63
C GLU A 35 -7.76 1.66 2.62
N GLU A 36 -7.38 0.51 3.21
CA GLU A 36 -6.23 0.45 4.12
C GLU A 36 -4.93 0.84 3.41
N SER A 37 -4.67 0.26 2.23
CA SER A 37 -3.46 0.54 1.45
C SER A 37 -3.41 1.98 0.95
N LEU A 38 -4.54 2.53 0.53
CA LEU A 38 -4.64 3.91 0.05
C LEU A 38 -4.31 4.91 1.17
N ILE A 39 -4.88 4.70 2.37
CA ILE A 39 -4.61 5.58 3.52
C ILE A 39 -3.16 5.46 3.97
N LEU A 40 -2.62 4.24 4.05
CA LEU A 40 -1.21 4.03 4.40
C LEU A 40 -0.28 4.74 3.42
N TRP A 41 -0.48 4.52 2.11
CA TRP A 41 0.28 5.20 1.06
C TRP A 41 0.20 6.72 1.20
N PHE A 42 -1.00 7.27 1.37
CA PHE A 42 -1.20 8.71 1.54
C PHE A 42 -0.44 9.28 2.75
N LEU A 43 -0.49 8.60 3.89
CA LEU A 43 0.21 9.06 5.11
C LEU A 43 1.73 9.00 4.96
N LEU A 44 2.27 7.95 4.32
CA LEU A 44 3.71 7.83 4.05
C LEU A 44 4.19 8.90 3.07
N GLN A 45 3.44 9.17 2.00
CA GLN A 45 3.73 10.25 1.06
C GLN A 45 3.76 11.62 1.76
N ARG A 46 2.83 11.87 2.69
CA ARG A 46 2.82 13.11 3.51
C ARG A 46 4.00 13.23 4.46
N GLN A 47 4.60 12.12 4.84
CA GLN A 47 5.81 12.08 5.66
C GLN A 47 7.10 12.19 4.82
N GLY A 48 6.98 12.34 3.49
CA GLY A 48 8.12 12.37 2.57
C GLY A 48 8.77 11.01 2.33
N ILE A 49 8.09 9.92 2.72
CA ILE A 49 8.59 8.56 2.51
C ILE A 49 8.10 8.08 1.14
N PRO A 50 9.01 7.73 0.21
CA PRO A 50 8.63 7.22 -1.09
C PRO A 50 7.95 5.85 -0.95
N ALA A 51 6.64 5.83 -1.17
CA ALA A 51 5.81 4.63 -1.11
C ALA A 51 4.99 4.49 -2.40
N GLN A 52 4.79 3.24 -2.84
CA GLN A 52 4.00 2.93 -4.02
C GLN A 52 2.76 2.15 -3.63
N LEU A 53 1.58 2.63 -4.02
CA LEU A 53 0.35 1.85 -3.95
C LEU A 53 0.34 0.85 -5.11
N ARG A 54 0.13 -0.41 -4.80
CA ARG A 54 0.01 -1.52 -5.75
C ARG A 54 -1.38 -2.10 -5.66
N ILE A 55 -1.95 -2.42 -6.83
CA ILE A 55 -3.23 -3.11 -6.95
C ILE A 55 -2.96 -4.30 -7.85
N GLY A 56 -3.34 -5.49 -7.42
CA GLY A 56 -3.16 -6.70 -8.20
C GLY A 56 -4.40 -7.57 -8.20
N ALA A 57 -4.50 -8.44 -9.19
CA ALA A 57 -5.58 -9.40 -9.30
C ALA A 57 -5.01 -10.81 -9.53
N ARG A 58 -5.70 -11.82 -9.01
CA ARG A 58 -5.42 -13.22 -9.31
C ARG A 58 -6.71 -13.94 -9.62
N LYS A 59 -6.58 -15.00 -10.41
CA LYS A 59 -7.68 -15.92 -10.68
C LYS A 59 -7.27 -17.28 -10.17
N LEU A 60 -7.93 -17.74 -9.11
CA LEU A 60 -7.76 -19.10 -8.60
C LEU A 60 -9.02 -19.89 -8.96
N ASP A 61 -8.84 -20.91 -9.80
CA ASP A 61 -9.92 -21.67 -10.43
C ASP A 61 -10.96 -20.78 -11.14
N LYS A 62 -12.08 -20.49 -10.45
CA LYS A 62 -13.23 -19.71 -10.95
C LYS A 62 -13.44 -18.40 -10.19
N GLU A 63 -12.69 -18.14 -9.13
CA GLU A 63 -12.85 -16.93 -8.34
C GLU A 63 -11.80 -15.88 -8.74
N PHE A 64 -12.29 -14.66 -8.96
CA PHE A 64 -11.46 -13.49 -9.20
C PHE A 64 -11.27 -12.77 -7.88
N GLU A 65 -10.02 -12.64 -7.46
CA GLU A 65 -9.66 -11.92 -6.26
C GLU A 65 -8.81 -10.71 -6.61
N ALA A 66 -9.12 -9.56 -6.01
CA ALA A 66 -8.32 -8.36 -6.07
C ALA A 66 -7.68 -8.09 -4.71
N HIS A 67 -6.44 -7.59 -4.72
CA HIS A 67 -5.71 -7.19 -3.55
C HIS A 67 -4.99 -5.87 -3.80
N ALA A 68 -4.80 -5.09 -2.75
CA ALA A 68 -4.02 -3.87 -2.78
C ALA A 68 -3.02 -3.89 -1.62
N TRP A 69 -1.81 -3.42 -1.88
CA TRP A 69 -0.73 -3.33 -0.91
C TRP A 69 0.13 -2.09 -1.17
N VAL A 70 1.02 -1.76 -0.25
CA VAL A 70 1.99 -0.67 -0.35
C VAL A 70 3.39 -1.23 -0.37
N GLU A 71 4.22 -0.73 -1.28
CA GLU A 71 5.66 -1.04 -1.36
C GLU A 71 6.50 0.16 -0.93
N CYS A 72 7.46 -0.06 -0.03
CA CYS A 72 8.47 0.90 0.38
C CYS A 72 9.85 0.31 0.13
N GLY A 73 10.69 0.98 -0.66
CA GLY A 73 12.02 0.45 -1.02
C GLY A 73 11.98 -0.92 -1.72
N GLY A 74 10.88 -1.25 -2.41
CA GLY A 74 10.68 -2.54 -3.08
C GLY A 74 10.15 -3.67 -2.18
N ALA A 75 9.88 -3.41 -0.90
CA ALA A 75 9.29 -4.38 0.02
C ALA A 75 7.82 -4.06 0.29
N ALA A 76 6.93 -5.05 0.20
CA ALA A 76 5.54 -4.92 0.60
C ALA A 76 5.43 -4.81 2.13
N ILE A 77 4.76 -3.77 2.63
CA ILE A 77 4.75 -3.46 4.07
C ILE A 77 3.44 -3.78 4.78
N ASN A 78 2.30 -3.81 4.08
CA ASN A 78 1.00 -4.11 4.68
C ASN A 78 0.40 -5.46 4.25
N ASP A 79 1.15 -6.28 3.53
CA ASP A 79 0.76 -7.63 3.13
C ASP A 79 1.49 -8.69 3.99
N PRO A 80 0.85 -9.23 5.03
CA PRO A 80 1.49 -10.10 6.02
C PRO A 80 1.77 -11.53 5.53
N GLU A 81 1.13 -12.00 4.45
CA GLU A 81 1.27 -13.37 3.95
C GLU A 81 2.10 -13.45 2.66
N GLU A 82 2.68 -12.32 2.24
CA GLU A 82 3.36 -12.18 0.95
C GLU A 82 2.45 -12.61 -0.23
N LEU A 83 1.13 -12.48 -0.02
CA LEU A 83 0.09 -12.91 -0.94
C LEU A 83 0.20 -12.14 -2.26
N HIS A 84 0.74 -10.92 -2.22
CA HIS A 84 1.07 -10.06 -3.35
C HIS A 84 1.83 -10.80 -4.45
N ARG A 85 2.68 -11.78 -4.10
CA ARG A 85 3.43 -12.57 -5.10
C ARG A 85 2.54 -13.42 -5.99
N HIS A 86 1.31 -13.67 -5.57
CA HIS A 86 0.33 -14.43 -6.33
C HIS A 86 -0.64 -13.53 -7.11
N TYR A 87 -0.56 -12.21 -6.95
CA TYR A 87 -1.36 -11.25 -7.72
C TYR A 87 -0.52 -10.65 -8.84
N ALA A 88 -1.09 -10.60 -10.04
CA ALA A 88 -0.52 -9.81 -11.12
C ALA A 88 -0.76 -8.33 -10.79
N ALA A 89 0.32 -7.59 -10.47
CA ALA A 89 0.24 -6.17 -10.19
C ALA A 89 -0.17 -5.40 -11.46
N PHE A 90 -1.06 -4.43 -11.31
CA PHE A 90 -1.40 -3.49 -12.34
C PHE A 90 -0.30 -2.43 -12.42
N ASP A 91 0.55 -2.55 -13.44
CA ASP A 91 1.65 -1.60 -13.72
C ASP A 91 1.22 -0.44 -14.64
N GLY A 92 -0.08 -0.32 -14.92
CA GLY A 92 -0.61 0.76 -15.74
C GLY A 92 -0.49 2.10 -15.01
N THR A 93 0.19 3.06 -15.64
CA THR A 93 0.06 4.47 -15.24
C THR A 93 -1.33 4.91 -15.65
N LEU A 94 -2.21 5.21 -14.67
CA LEU A 94 -3.46 5.90 -14.99
C LEU A 94 -3.07 7.28 -15.52
N PRO A 95 -3.40 7.63 -16.79
CA PRO A 95 -3.19 8.99 -17.25
C PRO A 95 -4.03 9.89 -16.34
N VAL A 96 -3.36 10.74 -15.55
CA VAL A 96 -4.07 11.81 -14.85
C VAL A 96 -4.50 12.77 -15.95
N GLY A 97 -5.76 12.66 -16.35
CA GLY A 97 -6.34 13.54 -17.36
C GLY A 97 -6.42 14.96 -16.81
N LEU A 98 -5.33 15.72 -16.91
CA LEU A 98 -5.45 17.16 -17.08
C LEU A 98 -5.85 17.39 -18.54
N THR A 99 -7.12 17.15 -18.84
CA THR A 99 -7.70 17.74 -20.05
C THR A 99 -7.83 19.23 -19.78
N GLU A 100 -6.75 19.97 -20.03
CA GLU A 100 -6.84 21.39 -20.33
C GLU A 100 -7.61 21.50 -21.66
N THR A 101 -8.91 21.76 -21.53
CA THR A 101 -9.76 22.16 -22.66
C THR A 101 -9.26 23.52 -23.14
N GLN A 102 -8.69 23.53 -24.34
CA GLN A 102 -8.37 24.74 -25.09
C GLN A 102 -9.63 25.30 -25.77
#